data_AF-A0AAP5NLF3-F1
#
_entry.id   AF-A0AAP5NLF3-F1
#
_cell.length_a   1.000
_cell.length_b   1.000
_cell.length_c   1.000
_cell.angle_alpha   90.00
_cell.angle_beta   90.00
_cell.angle_gamma   90.00
#
_symmetry.space_group_name_H-M   'P 1'
#
loop_
_entity.id
_entity.type
_entity.pdbx_description
1 polymer ?
#
loop_
_entity_poly.entity_id
_entity_poly.type
_entity_poly.pdbx_seq_one_letter_code
_entity_poly.pdbx_strand_id
1 'polypeptide(L)'
;MNSQGGVLLSVLMAIFLFSFLLLNVTTSYHQTVDLAIRTEQLYQAKIAKELFLAEYPKLHKNNGIWKFNKGELAYETEATQLKIIVKIKKKTYHFYEKTSTSTSLD
;
A
#
# COMPACT_ATOMS: atom_id res chain seq x y z
N MET A 1 11.69 56.19 -20.18
CA MET A 1 11.20 54.84 -19.80
C MET A 1 12.34 53.85 -19.93
N ASN A 2 12.82 53.29 -18.82
CA ASN A 2 13.93 52.33 -18.81
C ASN A 2 13.43 50.94 -19.23
N SER A 3 13.40 50.68 -20.55
CA SER A 3 12.86 49.43 -21.14
C SER A 3 13.56 48.16 -20.67
N GLN A 4 14.83 48.27 -20.25
CA GLN A 4 15.63 47.13 -19.80
C GLN A 4 15.16 46.55 -18.46
N GLY A 5 14.65 47.39 -17.55
CA GLY A 5 14.13 46.94 -16.24
C GLY A 5 12.81 46.16 -16.36
N GLY A 6 11.94 46.54 -17.29
CA GLY A 6 10.70 45.81 -17.56
C GLY A 6 10.94 44.42 -18.16
N VAL A 7 11.89 44.32 -19.10
CA VAL A 7 12.29 43.04 -19.70
C VAL A 7 12.92 42.11 -18.66
N LEU A 8 13.80 42.63 -17.80
CA LEU A 8 14.42 41.82 -16.74
C LEU A 8 13.38 41.27 -15.76
N LEU A 9 12.42 42.10 -15.34
CA LEU A 9 11.35 41.70 -14.43
C LEU A 9 10.45 40.61 -15.05
N SER A 10 10.08 40.76 -16.33
CA SER A 10 9.28 39.76 -17.03
C SER A 10 10.00 38.42 -17.19
N VAL A 11 11.31 38.44 -17.49
CA VAL A 11 12.12 37.23 -17.59
C VAL A 11 12.23 36.55 -16.22
N LEU A 12 12.49 37.31 -15.15
CA LEU A 12 12.58 36.76 -13.80
C LEU A 12 11.26 36.16 -13.33
N MET A 13 10.15 36.84 -13.61
CA MET A 13 8.79 36.35 -13.35
C MET A 13 8.53 35.04 -14.11
N ALA A 14 8.89 34.97 -15.39
CA ALA A 14 8.73 33.76 -16.18
C ALA A 14 9.54 32.59 -15.61
N ILE A 15 10.82 32.83 -15.26
CA ILE A 15 11.67 31.81 -14.62
C ILE A 15 11.04 31.33 -13.33
N PHE A 16 10.59 32.25 -12.46
CA PHE A 16 9.93 31.89 -11.21
C PHE A 16 8.68 31.03 -11.42
N LEU A 17 7.82 31.42 -12.37
CA LEU A 17 6.61 30.66 -12.70
C LEU A 17 6.96 29.26 -13.23
N PHE A 18 7.95 29.14 -14.11
CA PHE A 18 8.39 27.84 -14.61
C PHE A 18 9.00 26.97 -13.51
N SER A 19 9.82 27.54 -12.63
CA SER A 19 10.35 26.81 -11.47
C SER A 19 9.23 26.32 -10.55
N PHE A 20 8.22 27.16 -10.30
CA PHE A 20 7.07 26.78 -9.48
C PHE A 20 6.24 25.67 -10.13
N LEU A 21 5.98 25.78 -11.44
CA LEU A 21 5.27 24.74 -12.19
C LEU A 21 6.03 23.42 -12.16
N LEU A 22 7.34 23.44 -12.41
CA LEU A 22 8.21 22.25 -12.35
C LEU A 22 8.20 21.60 -10.97
N LEU A 23 8.27 22.40 -9.90
CA LEU A 23 8.21 21.90 -8.52
C LEU A 23 6.88 21.19 -8.24
N ASN A 24 5.76 21.77 -8.66
CA ASN A 24 4.44 21.17 -8.48
C ASN A 24 4.31 19.85 -9.26
N VAL A 25 4.64 19.85 -10.55
CA VAL A 25 4.56 18.64 -11.38
C VAL A 25 5.42 17.51 -10.81
N THR A 26 6.65 17.82 -10.39
CA THR A 26 7.57 16.83 -9.81
C THR A 26 7.03 16.27 -8.50
N THR A 27 6.50 17.15 -7.63
CA THR A 27 5.93 16.74 -6.33
C THR A 27 4.70 15.85 -6.53
N SER A 28 3.78 16.27 -7.39
CA SER A 28 2.57 15.49 -7.69
C SER A 28 2.92 14.14 -8.33
N TYR A 29 3.90 14.09 -9.24
CA TYR A 29 4.36 12.84 -9.84
C TYR A 29 4.84 11.84 -8.78
N HIS A 30 5.71 12.28 -7.88
CA HIS A 30 6.20 11.41 -6.80
C HIS A 30 5.08 10.92 -5.88
N GLN A 31 4.11 11.78 -5.57
CA GLN A 31 2.94 11.41 -4.77
C GLN A 31 2.08 10.36 -5.49
N THR A 32 1.77 10.56 -6.77
CA THR A 32 0.98 9.60 -7.56
C THR A 32 1.67 8.25 -7.68
N VAL A 33 2.98 8.23 -7.92
CA VAL A 33 3.75 6.98 -8.01
C VAL A 33 3.77 6.25 -6.67
N ASP A 34 3.99 6.96 -5.56
CA ASP A 34 3.97 6.35 -4.22
C ASP A 34 2.57 5.80 -3.87
N LEU A 35 1.50 6.52 -4.21
CA LEU A 35 0.13 6.04 -4.04
C LEU A 35 -0.16 4.78 -4.86
N ALA A 36 0.27 4.75 -6.13
CA ALA A 36 0.10 3.58 -6.98
C ALA A 36 0.82 2.35 -6.39
N ILE A 37 2.07 2.51 -5.96
CA ILE A 37 2.86 1.44 -5.34
C ILE A 37 2.20 0.94 -4.04
N ARG A 38 1.73 1.85 -3.18
CA ARG A 38 1.04 1.47 -1.92
C ARG A 38 -0.26 0.75 -2.18
N THR A 39 -0.99 1.17 -3.21
CA THR A 39 -2.25 0.55 -3.63
C THR A 39 -1.99 -0.86 -4.16
N GLU A 40 -1.01 -1.03 -5.04
CA GLU A 40 -0.58 -2.35 -5.53
C GLU A 40 -0.21 -3.29 -4.38
N GLN A 41 0.60 -2.82 -3.43
CA GLN A 41 1.02 -3.61 -2.28
C GLN A 41 -0.15 -3.98 -1.36
N LEU A 42 -1.11 -3.07 -1.16
CA LEU A 42 -2.33 -3.36 -0.40
C LEU A 42 -3.15 -4.46 -1.06
N TYR A 43 -3.33 -4.41 -2.38
CA TYR A 43 -4.06 -5.44 -3.11
C TYR A 43 -3.33 -6.78 -3.11
N GLN A 44 -2.00 -6.79 -3.26
CA GLN A 44 -1.19 -8.00 -3.10
C GLN A 44 -1.38 -8.63 -1.70
N ALA A 45 -1.40 -7.81 -0.65
CA ALA A 45 -1.63 -8.29 0.71
C ALA A 45 -3.04 -8.87 0.90
N LYS A 46 -4.07 -8.22 0.32
CA LYS A 46 -5.44 -8.75 0.32
C LYS A 46 -5.54 -10.09 -0.42
N ILE A 47 -4.94 -10.19 -1.60
CA ILE A 47 -4.92 -11.44 -2.39
C ILE A 47 -4.24 -12.56 -1.60
N ALA A 48 -3.08 -12.28 -0.99
CA ALA A 48 -2.38 -13.26 -0.14
C ALA A 48 -3.24 -13.74 1.03
N LYS A 49 -3.99 -12.82 1.68
CA LYS A 49 -4.97 -13.17 2.72
C LYS A 49 -6.04 -14.11 2.19
N GLU A 50 -6.69 -13.79 1.07
CA GLU A 50 -7.76 -14.64 0.51
C GLU A 50 -7.25 -16.03 0.09
N LEU A 51 -6.07 -16.10 -0.54
CA LEU A 51 -5.41 -17.37 -0.87
C LEU A 51 -5.15 -18.21 0.38
N PHE A 52 -4.61 -17.59 1.42
CA PHE A 52 -4.38 -18.26 2.70
C PHE A 52 -5.68 -18.75 3.34
N LEU A 53 -6.73 -17.93 3.36
CA LEU A 53 -8.03 -18.30 3.94
C LEU A 53 -8.70 -19.47 3.20
N ALA A 54 -8.48 -19.63 1.90
CA ALA A 54 -9.00 -20.77 1.15
C ALA A 54 -8.40 -22.12 1.60
N GLU A 55 -7.16 -22.10 2.10
CA GLU A 55 -6.46 -23.29 2.59
C GLU A 55 -6.51 -23.43 4.12
N TYR A 56 -6.74 -22.32 4.83
CA TYR A 56 -6.73 -22.24 6.30
C TYR A 56 -7.60 -23.29 7.01
N PRO A 57 -8.83 -23.63 6.57
CA PRO A 57 -9.63 -24.68 7.20
C PRO A 57 -8.96 -26.06 7.25
N LYS A 58 -7.95 -26.30 6.42
CA LYS A 58 -7.18 -27.56 6.39
C LYS A 58 -5.97 -27.54 7.33
N LEU A 59 -5.62 -26.37 7.88
CA LEU A 59 -4.51 -26.23 8.81
C LEU A 59 -4.98 -26.50 10.25
N HIS A 60 -4.39 -27.51 10.88
CA HIS A 60 -4.64 -27.84 12.29
C HIS A 60 -3.81 -27.01 13.28
N LYS A 61 -3.05 -26.02 12.79
CA LYS A 61 -2.14 -25.22 13.60
C LYS A 61 -2.75 -23.85 13.91
N ASN A 62 -2.69 -23.45 15.18
CA ASN A 62 -3.20 -22.17 15.65
C ASN A 62 -2.29 -20.98 15.29
N ASN A 63 -1.05 -21.21 14.87
CA ASN A 63 -0.17 -20.16 14.38
C ASN A 63 0.79 -20.69 13.33
N GLY A 64 1.39 -19.78 12.57
CA GLY A 64 2.40 -20.15 11.59
C GLY A 64 2.78 -19.03 10.66
N ILE A 65 3.68 -19.37 9.74
CA ILE A 65 4.14 -18.48 8.66
C ILE A 65 3.90 -19.19 7.34
N TRP A 66 3.18 -18.53 6.45
CA TRP A 66 2.97 -18.92 5.07
C TRP A 66 3.76 -17.99 4.15
N LYS A 67 4.65 -18.55 3.33
CA LYS A 67 5.52 -17.78 2.43
C LYS A 67 4.97 -17.79 1.01
N PHE A 68 5.04 -16.65 0.34
CA PHE A 68 4.67 -16.50 -1.06
C PHE A 68 5.72 -15.68 -1.81
N ASN A 69 5.61 -15.64 -3.14
CA ASN A 69 6.59 -15.02 -4.02
C ASN A 69 6.88 -13.53 -3.74
N LYS A 70 5.94 -12.80 -3.13
CA LYS A 70 6.06 -11.37 -2.84
C LYS A 70 6.26 -11.05 -1.36
N GLY A 71 6.25 -12.04 -0.46
CA GLY A 71 6.36 -11.79 0.97
C GLY A 71 6.03 -12.99 1.86
N GLU A 72 5.66 -12.69 3.10
CA GLU A 72 5.24 -13.67 4.09
C GLU A 72 3.97 -13.23 4.79
N LEU A 73 3.17 -14.20 5.19
CA LEU A 73 1.95 -14.05 5.97
C LEU A 73 2.15 -14.81 7.27
N ALA A 74 2.18 -14.11 8.39
CA ALA A 74 2.12 -14.73 9.71
C ALA A 74 0.67 -14.74 10.18
N TYR A 75 0.22 -15.82 10.80
CA TYR A 75 -1.12 -15.92 11.33
C TYR A 75 -1.13 -16.47 12.74
N GLU A 76 -2.14 -16.06 13.50
CA GLU A 76 -2.39 -16.50 14.86
C GLU A 76 -3.90 -16.57 15.09
N THR A 77 -4.36 -17.72 15.55
CA THR A 77 -5.76 -18.01 15.87
C THR A 77 -5.97 -17.72 17.35
N GLU A 78 -6.66 -16.63 17.63
CA GLU A 78 -7.16 -16.29 18.95
C GLU A 78 -8.58 -16.87 19.11
N ALA A 79 -9.12 -16.86 20.33
CA ALA A 79 -10.37 -17.57 20.69
C ALA A 79 -11.59 -17.25 19.79
N THR A 80 -11.65 -16.05 19.21
CA THR A 80 -12.80 -15.58 18.40
C THR A 80 -12.39 -14.96 17.07
N GLN A 81 -11.09 -14.85 16.80
CA GLN A 81 -10.58 -14.16 15.64
C GLN A 81 -9.28 -14.78 15.13
N LEU A 82 -9.12 -14.76 13.81
CA LEU A 82 -7.90 -15.08 13.12
C LEU A 82 -7.18 -13.77 12.79
N LYS A 83 -6.03 -13.55 13.43
CA LYS A 83 -5.13 -12.44 13.16
C LYS A 83 -4.18 -12.83 12.04
N ILE A 84 -4.10 -11.99 11.02
CA ILE A 84 -3.26 -12.20 9.84
C ILE A 84 -2.37 -10.98 9.64
N ILE A 85 -1.06 -11.20 9.56
CA ILE A 85 -0.05 -10.17 9.35
C ILE A 85 0.69 -10.47 8.06
N VAL A 86 0.48 -9.65 7.04
CA VAL A 86 1.14 -9.80 5.73
C VAL A 86 2.26 -8.79 5.61
N LYS A 87 3.49 -9.26 5.38
CA LYS A 87 4.65 -8.42 5.12
C LYS A 87 5.03 -8.48 3.65
N ILE A 88 5.00 -7.33 2.98
CA ILE A 88 5.44 -7.17 1.59
C ILE A 88 6.44 -6.03 1.55
N LYS A 89 7.67 -6.32 1.13
CA LYS A 89 8.80 -5.36 1.10
C LYS A 89 8.98 -4.68 2.47
N LYS A 90 8.73 -3.37 2.57
CA LYS A 90 8.87 -2.55 3.80
C LYS A 90 7.52 -2.22 4.45
N LYS A 91 6.43 -2.85 4.03
CA LYS A 91 5.08 -2.61 4.53
C LYS A 91 4.53 -3.86 5.21
N THR A 92 3.81 -3.62 6.28
CA THR A 92 3.10 -4.64 7.05
C THR A 92 1.63 -4.28 7.05
N TYR A 93 0.79 -5.25 6.72
CA TYR A 93 -0.66 -5.12 6.69
C TYR A 93 -1.27 -6.08 7.71
N HIS A 94 -2.24 -5.59 8.47
CA HIS A 94 -2.93 -6.35 9.51
C HIS A 94 -4.37 -6.58 9.10
N PHE A 95 -4.80 -7.83 9.15
CA PHE A 95 -6.18 -8.24 8.90
C PHE A 95 -6.68 -9.09 10.08
N TYR A 96 -7.98 -8.98 10.35
CA TYR A 96 -8.66 -9.70 11.40
C TYR A 96 -9.92 -10.30 10.81
N GLU A 97 -10.01 -11.63 10.85
CA GLU A 97 -11.18 -12.36 10.38
C GLU A 97 -11.87 -13.01 11.56
N LYS A 98 -13.21 -13.01 11.56
CA LYS A 98 -13.95 -13.75 12.58
C LYS A 98 -13.85 -15.24 12.25
N THR A 99 -13.41 -16.04 13.21
CA THR A 99 -13.47 -17.50 13.11
C THR A 99 -14.93 -17.90 13.31
N SER A 100 -15.76 -17.78 12.27
CA SER A 100 -17.08 -18.40 12.30
C SER A 100 -16.86 -19.90 12.24
N THR A 101 -17.04 -20.59 13.36
CA THR A 101 -17.30 -22.03 13.40
C THR A 101 -18.64 -22.28 12.72
N SER A 102 -18.71 -22.15 11.40
CA SER A 102 -19.77 -22.75 10.60
C SER A 102 -19.32 -24.14 10.21
N THR A 103 -19.15 -25.00 11.22
CA THR A 103 -19.27 -26.44 11.00
C THR A 103 -20.76 -26.69 10.75
N SER A 104 -21.08 -26.93 9.48
CA SER A 104 -22.25 -27.58 8.89
C SER A 104 -23.44 -27.99 9.78
N LEU A 105 -24.65 -27.78 9.27
CA LEU A 105 -25.73 -28.78 9.27
C LEU A 105 -26.58 -28.55 8.02
N ASP A 106 -26.29 -29.33 6.98
CA ASP A 106 -27.25 -29.83 5.99
C ASP A 106 -26.98 -31.33 5.85
#